data_AF-A0A550GN70-F1
#
_entry.id   AF-A0A550GN70-F1
#
_cell.length_a   1.000
_cell.length_b   1.000
_cell.length_c   1.000
_cell.angle_alpha   90.00
_cell.angle_beta   90.00
_cell.angle_gamma   90.00
#
_symmetry.space_group_name_H-M   'P 1'
#
loop_
_entity.id
_entity.type
_entity.pdbx_description
1 polymer ?
#
loop_
_entity_poly.entity_id
_entity_poly.type
_entity_poly.pdbx_seq_one_letter_code
_entity_poly.pdbx_strand_id
1 'polypeptide(L)'
;RLIQLAFMAAAAKTNGARRVTAVVPYLAYARQDKIFLQGENISIKTITHMLGEAGIDALITVNIHQKDAFDMFPKQWTRKNLTAIPLLAEYFVKHGCAKAFALAPDEGAMYIAEQAQCVLGGGAGHLEKQRDRYTGQTIQTGEGLDVKGQTVVIFDDIISTGGTIVGAAKILRELGAARVFTACVHPVLVGNAENVILDAGVDEIVGTDSIPSHVGKVSLAPLIADALKAQESG
;
A
#
# COMPACT_ATOMS: atom_id res chain seq x y z
N ARG A 1 -0.94 0.43 -19.66
CA ARG A 1 -2.20 0.42 -18.87
C ARG A 1 -2.84 1.80 -18.75
N LEU A 2 -2.08 2.85 -18.40
CA LEU A 2 -2.62 4.22 -18.31
C LEU A 2 -3.34 4.71 -19.59
N ILE A 3 -2.68 4.62 -20.75
CA ILE A 3 -3.29 5.02 -22.04
C ILE A 3 -4.53 4.19 -22.37
N GLN A 4 -4.50 2.89 -22.07
CA GLN A 4 -5.65 2.01 -22.25
C GLN A 4 -6.85 2.47 -21.40
N LEU A 5 -6.63 2.83 -20.13
CA LEU A 5 -7.66 3.41 -19.27
C LEU A 5 -8.25 4.69 -19.87
N ALA A 6 -7.40 5.60 -20.35
CA ALA A 6 -7.83 6.85 -20.98
C ALA A 6 -8.70 6.59 -22.23
N PHE A 7 -8.28 5.66 -23.10
CA PHE A 7 -9.08 5.28 -24.28
C PHE A 7 -10.42 4.65 -23.91
N MET A 8 -10.45 3.80 -22.88
CA MET A 8 -11.70 3.19 -22.40
C MET A 8 -12.66 4.24 -21.83
N ALA A 9 -12.15 5.19 -21.05
CA ALA A 9 -12.95 6.28 -20.49
C ALA A 9 -13.51 7.20 -21.60
N ALA A 10 -12.66 7.60 -22.54
CA ALA A 10 -13.06 8.42 -23.67
C ALA A 10 -14.12 7.72 -24.53
N ALA A 11 -13.90 6.43 -24.84
CA ALA A 11 -14.88 5.63 -25.56
C ALA A 11 -16.22 5.53 -24.83
N ALA A 12 -16.22 5.32 -23.51
CA ALA A 12 -17.45 5.28 -22.71
C ALA A 12 -18.23 6.60 -22.80
N LYS A 13 -17.55 7.75 -22.66
CA LYS A 13 -18.16 9.08 -22.81
C LYS A 13 -18.70 9.33 -24.21
N THR A 14 -17.91 9.02 -25.25
CA THR A 14 -18.35 9.15 -26.66
C THR A 14 -19.59 8.31 -26.95
N ASN A 15 -19.74 7.16 -26.29
CA ASN A 15 -20.90 6.28 -26.42
C ASN A 15 -22.04 6.61 -25.43
N GLY A 16 -22.03 7.81 -24.83
CA GLY A 16 -23.17 8.33 -24.07
C GLY A 16 -23.19 7.99 -22.57
N ALA A 17 -22.11 7.46 -22.01
CA ALA A 17 -22.03 7.26 -20.56
C ALA A 17 -22.17 8.60 -19.81
N ARG A 18 -23.18 8.71 -18.93
CA ARG A 18 -23.34 9.91 -18.08
C ARG A 18 -22.17 10.09 -17.12
N ARG A 19 -21.69 8.99 -16.54
CA ARG A 19 -20.63 8.98 -15.53
C ARG A 19 -19.67 7.83 -15.78
N VAL A 20 -18.37 8.07 -15.64
CA VAL A 20 -17.31 7.09 -15.75
C VAL A 20 -16.51 7.08 -14.44
N THR A 21 -16.63 5.99 -13.69
CA THR A 21 -15.83 5.73 -12.50
C THR A 21 -14.62 4.89 -12.89
N ALA A 22 -13.42 5.43 -12.71
CA ALA A 22 -12.18 4.67 -12.83
C ALA A 22 -11.92 3.91 -11.52
N VAL A 23 -11.80 2.59 -11.62
CA VAL A 23 -11.30 1.76 -10.52
C VAL A 23 -9.84 1.45 -10.81
N VAL A 24 -8.94 2.05 -10.04
CA VAL A 24 -7.50 1.92 -10.20
C VAL A 24 -6.94 1.43 -8.86
N PRO A 25 -6.88 0.10 -8.63
CA PRO A 25 -6.48 -0.43 -7.32
C PRO A 25 -5.11 0.09 -6.88
N TYR A 26 -4.13 0.09 -7.78
CA TYR A 26 -2.80 0.66 -7.55
C TYR A 26 -2.56 1.92 -8.39
N LEU A 27 -2.55 3.08 -7.74
CA LEU A 27 -2.27 4.37 -8.38
C LEU A 27 -0.78 4.70 -8.35
N ALA A 28 0.00 4.02 -9.21
CA ALA A 28 1.48 4.03 -9.17
C ALA A 28 2.13 5.43 -9.11
N TYR A 29 1.60 6.39 -9.88
CA TYR A 29 2.15 7.75 -9.94
C TYR A 29 1.92 8.57 -8.67
N ALA A 30 1.11 8.09 -7.72
CA ALA A 30 0.91 8.73 -6.42
C ALA A 30 2.19 8.76 -5.54
N ARG A 31 3.24 8.03 -5.93
CA ARG A 31 4.56 8.11 -5.29
C ARG A 31 5.33 9.40 -5.62
N GLN A 32 4.92 10.14 -6.66
CA GLN A 32 5.47 11.45 -7.00
C GLN A 32 4.38 12.51 -6.89
N ASP A 33 4.05 12.81 -5.63
CA ASP A 33 3.04 13.76 -5.17
C ASP A 33 3.61 15.16 -4.87
N LYS A 34 4.93 15.32 -4.90
CA LYS A 34 5.64 16.58 -4.76
C LYS A 34 6.88 16.63 -5.66
N ILE A 35 7.47 17.81 -5.75
CA ILE A 35 8.77 18.03 -6.41
C ILE A 35 9.86 17.61 -5.42
N PHE A 36 10.66 16.59 -5.73
CA PHE A 36 11.78 16.17 -4.87
C PHE A 36 13.07 16.88 -5.26
N LEU A 37 13.28 17.08 -6.57
CA LEU A 37 14.41 17.83 -7.13
C LEU A 37 13.92 18.98 -8.01
N GLN A 38 14.71 20.05 -8.04
CA GLN A 38 14.39 21.22 -8.85
C GLN A 38 14.24 20.83 -10.34
N GLY A 39 13.12 21.25 -10.95
CA GLY A 39 12.80 20.97 -12.35
C GLY A 39 11.94 19.72 -12.58
N GLU A 40 11.70 18.91 -11.54
CA GLU A 40 10.75 17.79 -11.64
C GLU A 40 9.29 18.25 -11.70
N ASN A 41 8.43 17.43 -12.28
CA ASN A 41 6.98 17.61 -12.26
C ASN A 41 6.34 16.87 -11.07
N ILE A 42 5.11 17.24 -10.73
CA ILE A 42 4.25 16.44 -9.85
C ILE A 42 3.46 15.48 -10.74
N SER A 43 3.97 14.26 -10.92
CA SER A 43 3.39 13.32 -11.88
C SER A 43 1.94 12.98 -11.61
N ILE A 44 1.56 12.76 -10.34
CA ILE A 44 0.16 12.39 -10.04
C ILE A 44 -0.82 13.48 -10.48
N LYS A 45 -0.45 14.76 -10.32
CA LYS A 45 -1.24 15.90 -10.79
C LYS A 45 -1.39 15.89 -12.31
N THR A 46 -0.28 15.70 -13.04
CA THR A 46 -0.34 15.60 -14.51
C THR A 46 -1.26 14.46 -14.96
N ILE A 47 -1.11 13.28 -14.36
CA ILE A 47 -1.90 12.10 -14.71
C ILE A 47 -3.39 12.29 -14.43
N THR A 48 -3.76 12.85 -13.28
CA THR A 48 -5.17 13.04 -12.93
C THR A 48 -5.86 14.08 -13.82
N HIS A 49 -5.15 15.14 -14.22
CA HIS A 49 -5.64 16.08 -15.22
C HIS A 49 -5.88 15.39 -16.57
N MET A 50 -4.91 14.62 -17.08
CA MET A 50 -5.07 13.89 -18.35
C MET A 50 -6.25 12.92 -18.32
N LEU A 51 -6.43 12.20 -17.21
CA LEU A 51 -7.55 11.28 -17.01
C LEU A 51 -8.89 12.01 -16.87
N GLY A 52 -8.90 13.21 -16.31
CA GLY A 52 -10.06 14.11 -16.29
C GLY A 52 -10.49 14.51 -17.69
N GLU A 53 -9.55 14.94 -18.53
CA GLU A 53 -9.81 15.26 -19.94
C GLU A 53 -10.28 14.04 -20.75
N ALA A 54 -9.80 12.85 -20.41
CA ALA A 54 -10.28 11.60 -21.00
C ALA A 54 -11.72 11.23 -20.58
N GLY A 55 -12.34 11.98 -19.66
CA GLY A 55 -13.74 11.83 -19.29
C GLY A 55 -14.00 11.00 -18.03
N ILE A 56 -13.00 10.81 -17.16
CA ILE A 56 -13.23 10.20 -15.84
C ILE A 56 -13.90 11.23 -14.91
N ASP A 57 -14.94 10.82 -14.18
CA ASP A 57 -15.68 11.66 -13.23
C ASP A 57 -15.48 11.22 -11.78
N ALA A 58 -15.03 9.99 -11.56
CA ALA A 58 -14.82 9.44 -10.22
C ALA A 58 -13.66 8.47 -10.20
N LEU A 59 -13.02 8.35 -9.05
CA LEU A 59 -11.89 7.44 -8.83
C LEU A 59 -12.10 6.63 -7.55
N ILE A 60 -11.93 5.32 -7.68
CA ILE A 60 -11.75 4.40 -6.56
C ILE A 60 -10.31 3.86 -6.64
N THR A 61 -9.54 4.06 -5.57
CA THR A 61 -8.19 3.50 -5.40
C THR A 61 -8.11 2.80 -4.05
N VAL A 62 -7.08 1.98 -3.85
CA VAL A 62 -6.81 1.30 -2.58
C VAL A 62 -5.47 1.80 -2.04
N ASN A 63 -5.40 2.07 -0.74
CA ASN A 63 -4.22 2.56 -0.01
C ASN A 63 -3.28 3.46 -0.81
N ILE A 64 -3.78 4.62 -1.27
CA ILE A 64 -2.93 5.62 -1.92
C ILE A 64 -1.75 6.00 -1.01
N HIS A 65 -0.55 6.08 -1.60
CA HIS A 65 0.70 6.28 -0.87
C HIS A 65 0.69 7.52 0.04
N GLN A 66 0.15 8.62 -0.48
CA GLN A 66 -0.02 9.85 0.28
C GLN A 66 -1.47 10.31 0.12
N LYS A 67 -2.19 10.40 1.24
CA LYS A 67 -3.62 10.76 1.24
C LYS A 67 -3.83 12.19 0.73
N ASP A 68 -2.92 13.09 1.06
CA ASP A 68 -2.90 14.50 0.64
C ASP A 68 -2.80 14.64 -0.88
N ALA A 69 -2.37 13.59 -1.59
CA ALA A 69 -2.33 13.59 -3.04
C ALA A 69 -3.72 13.88 -3.65
N PHE A 70 -4.80 13.51 -2.96
CA PHE A 70 -6.16 13.80 -3.41
C PHE A 70 -6.47 15.29 -3.57
N ASP A 71 -5.81 16.19 -2.85
CA ASP A 71 -6.07 17.63 -2.95
C ASP A 71 -5.67 18.20 -4.32
N MET A 72 -4.81 17.49 -5.04
CA MET A 72 -4.37 17.85 -6.38
C MET A 72 -5.31 17.36 -7.49
N PHE A 73 -6.34 16.57 -7.14
CA PHE A 73 -7.22 15.95 -8.12
C PHE A 73 -8.34 16.93 -8.46
N PRO A 74 -8.97 16.82 -9.65
CA PRO A 74 -10.06 17.70 -10.03
C PRO A 74 -11.16 17.72 -8.96
N LYS A 75 -11.55 18.91 -8.49
CA LYS A 75 -12.48 19.07 -7.35
C LYS A 75 -13.84 18.42 -7.58
N GLN A 76 -14.26 18.35 -8.85
CA GLN A 76 -15.50 17.71 -9.27
C GLN A 76 -15.48 16.18 -9.15
N TRP A 77 -14.30 15.57 -8.99
CA TRP A 77 -14.20 14.12 -8.87
C TRP A 77 -14.70 13.62 -7.53
N THR A 78 -15.59 12.63 -7.58
CA THR A 78 -15.83 11.76 -6.43
C THR A 78 -14.61 10.85 -6.26
N ARG A 79 -13.95 10.92 -5.10
CA ARG A 79 -12.70 10.22 -4.82
C ARG A 79 -12.89 9.32 -3.62
N LYS A 80 -12.49 8.05 -3.73
CA LYS A 80 -12.55 7.08 -2.64
C LYS A 80 -11.21 6.35 -2.54
N ASN A 81 -10.55 6.47 -1.39
CA ASN A 81 -9.41 5.64 -1.02
C ASN A 81 -9.90 4.55 -0.07
N LEU A 82 -9.87 3.30 -0.51
CA LEU A 82 -10.22 2.15 0.31
C LEU A 82 -8.99 1.69 1.10
N THR A 83 -9.19 1.06 2.25
CA THR A 83 -8.12 0.41 3.00
C THR A 83 -8.26 -1.11 2.91
N ALA A 84 -7.19 -1.79 2.49
CA ALA A 84 -7.10 -3.24 2.42
C ALA A 84 -6.35 -3.84 3.62
N ILE A 85 -5.87 -3.00 4.55
CA ILE A 85 -5.13 -3.44 5.74
C ILE A 85 -5.96 -4.41 6.60
N PRO A 86 -7.26 -4.16 6.86
CA PRO A 86 -8.07 -5.13 7.58
C PRO A 86 -8.18 -6.50 6.88
N LEU A 87 -8.30 -6.52 5.55
CA LEU A 87 -8.36 -7.78 4.78
C LEU A 87 -7.05 -8.57 4.87
N LEU A 88 -5.92 -7.89 4.81
CA LEU A 88 -4.61 -8.49 5.00
C LEU A 88 -4.49 -9.06 6.43
N ALA A 89 -4.90 -8.32 7.45
CA ALA A 89 -4.88 -8.78 8.82
C ALA A 89 -5.82 -9.99 9.04
N GLU A 90 -7.01 -10.00 8.45
CA GLU A 90 -7.94 -11.14 8.47
C GLU A 90 -7.32 -12.40 7.85
N TYR A 91 -6.54 -12.26 6.78
CA TYR A 91 -5.79 -13.38 6.21
C TYR A 91 -4.85 -13.99 7.27
N PHE A 92 -4.07 -13.16 7.97
CA PHE A 92 -3.15 -13.65 9.01
C PHE A 92 -3.89 -14.29 10.19
N VAL A 93 -5.02 -13.73 10.63
CA VAL A 93 -5.87 -14.37 11.66
C VAL A 93 -6.31 -15.78 11.23
N LYS A 94 -6.81 -15.92 10.00
CA LYS A 94 -7.25 -17.22 9.44
C LYS A 94 -6.09 -18.22 9.30
N HIS A 95 -4.85 -17.76 9.19
CA HIS A 95 -3.65 -18.58 9.07
C HIS A 95 -2.87 -18.69 10.39
N GLY A 96 -3.55 -18.57 11.53
CA GLY A 96 -2.99 -18.88 12.85
C GLY A 96 -2.11 -17.79 13.44
N CYS A 97 -2.17 -16.56 12.92
CA CYS A 97 -1.41 -15.41 13.42
C CYS A 97 -2.28 -14.44 14.24
N ALA A 98 -3.35 -14.94 14.87
CA ALA A 98 -4.09 -14.15 15.84
C ALA A 98 -3.17 -13.68 16.98
N LYS A 99 -3.37 -12.45 17.47
CA LYS A 99 -2.52 -11.75 18.44
C LYS A 99 -1.08 -11.48 17.99
N ALA A 100 -0.76 -11.64 16.71
CA ALA A 100 0.54 -11.22 16.18
C ALA A 100 0.76 -9.71 16.38
N PHE A 101 2.01 -9.32 16.59
CA PHE A 101 2.41 -7.93 16.70
C PHE A 101 2.41 -7.28 15.31
N ALA A 102 1.66 -6.20 15.14
CA ALA A 102 1.62 -5.43 13.89
C ALA A 102 2.76 -4.41 13.88
N LEU A 103 3.64 -4.47 12.88
CA LEU A 103 4.76 -3.54 12.76
C LEU A 103 4.58 -2.64 11.55
N ALA A 104 4.72 -1.34 11.74
CA ALA A 104 4.92 -0.37 10.67
C ALA A 104 6.43 -0.19 10.39
N PRO A 105 6.86 -0.08 9.12
CA PRO A 105 8.28 0.04 8.81
C PRO A 105 8.91 1.37 9.25
N ASP A 106 8.09 2.40 9.47
CA ASP A 106 8.45 3.68 10.08
C ASP A 106 7.22 4.36 10.72
N GLU A 107 7.46 5.42 11.48
CA GLU A 107 6.42 6.19 12.20
C GLU A 107 5.32 6.71 11.27
N GLY A 108 5.67 7.11 10.03
CA GLY A 108 4.71 7.62 9.06
C GLY A 108 3.66 6.58 8.64
N ALA A 109 3.98 5.29 8.80
CA ALA A 109 3.07 4.18 8.56
C ALA A 109 2.44 3.62 9.85
N MET A 110 2.61 4.24 11.03
CA MET A 110 2.08 3.71 12.29
C MET A 110 0.56 3.47 12.25
N TYR A 111 -0.18 4.36 11.58
CA TYR A 111 -1.62 4.24 11.37
C TYR A 111 -2.04 2.97 10.58
N ILE A 112 -1.13 2.37 9.81
CA ILE A 112 -1.33 1.08 9.12
C ILE A 112 -1.22 -0.06 10.14
N ALA A 113 -0.20 -0.05 11.00
CA ALA A 113 -0.04 -1.05 12.03
C ALA A 113 -1.21 -1.06 13.02
N GLU A 114 -1.70 0.12 13.42
CA GLU A 114 -2.87 0.25 14.31
C GLU A 114 -4.15 -0.34 13.68
N GLN A 115 -4.38 -0.10 12.38
CA GLN A 115 -5.52 -0.72 11.67
C GLN A 115 -5.42 -2.24 11.65
N ALA A 116 -4.22 -2.78 11.42
CA ALA A 116 -3.99 -4.22 11.45
C ALA A 116 -4.16 -4.78 12.86
N GLN A 117 -3.71 -4.05 13.89
CA GLN A 117 -3.83 -4.42 15.29
C GLN A 117 -5.29 -4.59 15.72
N CYS A 118 -6.19 -3.71 15.28
CA CYS A 118 -7.62 -3.82 15.56
C CYS A 118 -8.22 -5.17 15.13
N VAL A 119 -7.65 -5.80 14.09
CA VAL A 119 -8.08 -7.10 13.57
C VAL A 119 -7.29 -8.25 14.18
N LEU A 120 -5.97 -8.11 14.30
CA LEU A 120 -5.09 -9.14 14.86
C LEU A 120 -5.33 -9.34 16.37
N GLY A 121 -5.66 -8.28 17.10
CA GLY A 121 -5.83 -8.29 18.56
C GLY A 121 -4.51 -8.39 19.35
N GLY A 122 -3.37 -8.11 18.70
CA GLY A 122 -2.04 -8.08 19.31
C GLY A 122 -1.58 -6.67 19.69
N GLY A 123 -0.26 -6.48 19.80
CA GLY A 123 0.36 -5.15 19.92
C GLY A 123 0.60 -4.49 18.57
N ALA A 124 0.93 -3.20 18.58
CA ALA A 124 1.42 -2.48 17.41
C ALA A 124 2.65 -1.64 17.76
N GLY A 125 3.49 -1.41 16.76
CA GLY A 125 4.64 -0.52 16.88
C GLY A 125 5.22 -0.17 15.52
N HIS A 126 6.31 0.60 15.54
CA HIS A 126 7.05 0.97 14.35
C HIS A 126 8.55 0.90 14.63
N LEU A 127 9.35 0.95 13.56
CA LEU A 127 10.79 1.14 13.68
C LEU A 127 11.14 2.61 13.57
N GLU A 128 12.09 3.04 14.37
CA GLU A 128 12.71 4.36 14.27
C GLU A 128 13.56 4.40 13.01
N LYS A 129 13.36 5.42 12.17
CA LYS A 129 14.02 5.51 10.86
C LYS A 129 14.81 6.81 10.76
N GLN A 130 16.13 6.69 10.78
CA GLN A 130 17.03 7.82 10.57
C GLN A 130 17.61 7.77 9.16
N ARG A 131 17.51 8.91 8.46
CA ARG A 131 18.07 9.06 7.11
C ARG A 131 19.23 10.04 7.15
N ASP A 132 20.40 9.56 6.77
CA ASP A 132 21.56 10.42 6.53
C ASP A 132 21.28 11.30 5.31
N ARG A 133 21.32 12.62 5.52
CA ARG A 133 21.01 13.63 4.51
C ARG A 133 22.08 13.74 3.42
N TYR A 134 23.30 13.28 3.67
CA TYR A 134 24.42 13.41 2.74
C TYR A 134 24.61 12.13 1.92
N THR A 135 24.52 10.96 2.56
CA THR A 135 24.70 9.67 1.88
C THR A 135 23.39 9.08 1.35
N GLY A 136 22.26 9.56 1.87
CA GLY A 136 20.93 9.00 1.59
C GLY A 136 20.69 7.64 2.27
N GLN A 137 21.67 7.11 3.01
CA GLN A 137 21.54 5.86 3.74
C GLN A 137 20.46 6.00 4.81
N THR A 138 19.72 4.92 5.01
CA THR A 138 18.66 4.84 5.99
C THR A 138 18.98 3.75 6.99
N ILE A 139 18.99 4.10 8.26
CA ILE A 139 19.18 3.19 9.39
C ILE A 139 17.83 3.04 10.09
N GLN A 140 17.44 1.80 10.36
CA GLN A 140 16.29 1.48 11.20
C GLN A 140 16.78 1.00 12.57
N THR A 141 16.12 1.39 13.64
CA THR A 141 16.36 0.85 14.99
C THR A 141 15.04 0.38 15.60
N GLY A 142 15.11 -0.66 16.42
CA GLY A 142 13.97 -1.23 17.14
C GLY A 142 13.95 -0.86 18.61
N GLU A 143 14.45 0.34 18.97
CA GLU A 143 14.51 0.77 20.36
C GLU A 143 13.10 0.77 20.99
N GLY A 144 12.96 0.12 22.15
CA GLY A 144 11.68 0.02 22.87
C GLY A 144 10.72 -1.06 22.38
N LEU A 145 11.04 -1.81 21.31
CA LEU A 145 10.22 -2.94 20.86
C LEU A 145 10.58 -4.22 21.63
N ASP A 146 9.60 -4.79 22.33
CA ASP A 146 9.68 -6.15 22.87
C ASP A 146 8.85 -7.11 22.02
N VAL A 147 9.54 -7.84 21.14
CA VAL A 147 8.96 -8.83 20.22
C VAL A 147 9.53 -10.23 20.41
N LYS A 148 10.27 -10.45 21.51
CA LYS A 148 10.99 -11.70 21.73
C LYS A 148 10.01 -12.87 21.85
N GLY A 149 10.21 -13.91 21.04
CA GLY A 149 9.35 -15.09 20.98
C GLY A 149 7.98 -14.85 20.34
N GLN A 150 7.69 -13.64 19.85
CA GLN A 150 6.40 -13.30 19.26
C GLN A 150 6.39 -13.52 17.75
N THR A 151 5.20 -13.67 17.19
CA THR A 151 4.97 -13.56 15.75
C THR A 151 4.74 -12.10 15.40
N VAL A 152 5.49 -11.59 14.42
CA VAL A 152 5.41 -10.19 13.97
C VAL A 152 5.00 -10.16 12.50
N VAL A 153 4.09 -9.26 12.13
CA VAL A 153 3.68 -9.02 10.75
C VAL A 153 3.97 -7.56 10.41
N ILE A 154 4.84 -7.33 9.44
CA ILE A 154 5.18 -6.00 8.94
C ILE A 154 4.14 -5.59 7.90
N PHE A 155 3.38 -4.53 8.13
CA PHE A 155 2.36 -4.03 7.20
C PHE A 155 2.83 -2.76 6.49
N ASP A 156 2.78 -2.77 5.16
CA ASP A 156 3.14 -1.62 4.32
C ASP A 156 2.10 -1.37 3.22
N ASP A 157 2.06 -0.18 2.65
CA ASP A 157 1.20 0.10 1.50
C ASP A 157 1.79 -0.53 0.22
N ILE A 158 3.09 -0.38 0.00
CA ILE A 158 3.79 -0.78 -1.23
C ILE A 158 5.12 -1.44 -0.88
N ILE A 159 5.33 -2.68 -1.35
CA ILE A 159 6.66 -3.29 -1.37
C ILE A 159 7.19 -3.26 -2.80
N SER A 160 8.22 -2.43 -3.05
CA SER A 160 8.86 -2.31 -4.37
C SER A 160 10.20 -3.05 -4.43
N THR A 161 11.29 -2.48 -3.90
CA THR A 161 12.62 -3.13 -3.94
C THR A 161 12.88 -4.05 -2.75
N GLY A 162 12.02 -4.02 -1.72
CA GLY A 162 12.14 -4.84 -0.52
C GLY A 162 13.11 -4.32 0.55
N GLY A 163 13.94 -3.31 0.25
CA GLY A 163 15.00 -2.85 1.17
C GLY A 163 14.52 -2.46 2.57
N THR A 164 13.39 -1.73 2.66
CA THR A 164 12.77 -1.38 3.95
C THR A 164 12.36 -2.62 4.76
N ILE A 165 11.80 -3.62 4.09
CA ILE A 165 11.35 -4.87 4.74
C ILE A 165 12.54 -5.72 5.16
N VAL A 166 13.60 -5.76 4.34
CA VAL A 166 14.86 -6.45 4.67
C VAL A 166 15.49 -5.87 5.93
N GLY A 167 15.55 -4.54 6.06
CA GLY A 167 16.04 -3.88 7.27
C GLY A 167 15.21 -4.25 8.49
N ALA A 168 13.89 -4.13 8.38
CA ALA A 168 12.97 -4.45 9.46
C ALA A 168 13.06 -5.92 9.89
N ALA A 169 13.09 -6.85 8.94
CA ALA A 169 13.16 -8.28 9.22
C ALA A 169 14.43 -8.65 10.00
N LYS A 170 15.59 -8.10 9.63
CA LYS A 170 16.86 -8.33 10.34
C LYS A 170 16.78 -7.86 11.78
N ILE A 171 16.27 -6.65 12.01
CA ILE A 171 16.10 -6.10 13.36
C ILE A 171 15.16 -6.97 14.19
N LEU A 172 14.02 -7.38 13.64
CA LEU A 172 13.08 -8.26 14.34
C LEU A 172 13.69 -9.61 14.71
N ARG A 173 14.51 -10.18 13.82
CA ARG A 173 15.23 -11.44 14.10
C ARG A 173 16.27 -11.24 15.19
N GLU A 174 17.01 -10.14 15.18
CA GLU A 174 17.97 -9.78 16.24
C GLU A 174 17.30 -9.58 17.60
N LEU A 175 16.09 -9.00 17.62
CA LEU A 175 15.24 -8.86 18.81
C LEU A 175 14.59 -10.20 19.26
N GLY A 176 14.79 -11.28 18.49
CA GLY A 176 14.35 -12.62 18.84
C GLY A 176 12.90 -12.93 18.48
N ALA A 177 12.32 -12.27 17.47
CA ALA A 177 11.00 -12.62 16.95
C ALA A 177 10.98 -14.09 16.47
N ALA A 178 9.97 -14.85 16.90
CA ALA A 178 9.83 -16.27 16.56
C ALA A 178 9.49 -16.45 15.07
N ARG A 179 8.58 -15.61 14.56
CA ARG A 179 8.18 -15.58 13.15
C ARG A 179 8.04 -14.14 12.68
N VAL A 180 8.45 -13.88 11.45
CA VAL A 180 8.39 -12.56 10.82
C VAL A 180 7.71 -12.73 9.48
N PHE A 181 6.57 -12.08 9.31
CA PHE A 181 5.85 -12.01 8.04
C PHE A 181 5.86 -10.60 7.51
N THR A 182 5.53 -10.44 6.23
CA THR A 182 5.21 -9.12 5.68
C THR A 182 3.92 -9.16 4.88
N ALA A 183 3.15 -8.08 5.00
CA ALA A 183 1.90 -7.85 4.34
C ALA A 183 1.99 -6.54 3.57
N CYS A 184 1.55 -6.51 2.31
CA CYS A 184 1.45 -5.26 1.57
C CYS A 184 0.21 -5.17 0.71
N VAL A 185 -0.28 -3.95 0.51
CA VAL A 185 -1.42 -3.74 -0.38
C VAL A 185 -0.97 -3.89 -1.83
N HIS A 186 0.18 -3.31 -2.19
CA HIS A 186 0.70 -3.31 -3.55
C HIS A 186 2.03 -4.06 -3.65
N PRO A 187 2.01 -5.37 -4.00
CA PRO A 187 3.23 -6.16 -4.17
C PRO A 187 3.90 -5.86 -5.52
N VAL A 188 4.56 -4.71 -5.62
CA VAL A 188 5.27 -4.29 -6.84
C VAL A 188 6.50 -5.16 -7.10
N LEU A 189 7.22 -5.55 -6.04
CA LEU A 189 8.29 -6.56 -6.01
C LEU A 189 9.22 -6.54 -7.24
N VAL A 190 9.92 -5.43 -7.46
CA VAL A 190 10.81 -5.27 -8.62
C VAL A 190 12.12 -6.05 -8.45
N GLY A 191 12.61 -6.62 -9.56
CA GLY A 191 13.91 -7.31 -9.57
C GLY A 191 13.91 -8.53 -8.65
N ASN A 192 14.89 -8.61 -7.76
CA ASN A 192 15.07 -9.74 -6.82
C ASN A 192 14.39 -9.52 -5.46
N ALA A 193 13.42 -8.59 -5.36
CA ALA A 193 12.85 -8.13 -4.09
C ALA A 193 12.31 -9.27 -3.21
N GLU A 194 11.58 -10.22 -3.79
CA GLU A 194 11.04 -11.35 -3.03
C GLU A 194 12.14 -12.20 -2.39
N ASN A 195 13.13 -12.63 -3.18
CA ASN A 195 14.21 -13.47 -2.67
C ASN A 195 15.00 -12.76 -1.57
N VAL A 196 15.35 -11.48 -1.74
CA VAL A 196 16.09 -10.75 -0.70
C VAL A 196 15.29 -10.56 0.58
N ILE A 197 13.96 -10.44 0.49
CA ILE A 197 13.07 -10.35 1.65
C ILE A 197 13.04 -11.69 2.40
N LEU A 198 12.89 -12.81 1.68
CA LEU A 198 12.88 -14.14 2.28
C LEU A 198 14.24 -14.48 2.91
N ASP A 199 15.33 -14.21 2.20
CA ASP A 199 16.71 -14.41 2.69
C ASP A 199 17.03 -13.55 3.92
N ALA A 200 16.35 -12.42 4.11
CA ALA A 200 16.48 -11.57 5.29
C ALA A 200 15.76 -12.13 6.53
N GLY A 201 15.10 -13.28 6.40
CA GLY A 201 14.42 -13.97 7.50
C GLY A 201 12.94 -13.68 7.57
N VAL A 202 12.29 -13.25 6.49
CA VAL A 202 10.82 -13.22 6.41
C VAL A 202 10.29 -14.62 6.03
N ASP A 203 9.35 -15.14 6.82
CA ASP A 203 8.73 -16.45 6.63
C ASP A 203 7.79 -16.49 5.42
N GLU A 204 7.05 -15.41 5.16
CA GLU A 204 6.10 -15.32 4.04
C GLU A 204 5.81 -13.86 3.68
N ILE A 205 5.64 -13.61 2.39
CA ILE A 205 5.16 -12.34 1.82
C ILE A 205 3.71 -12.53 1.40
N VAL A 206 2.83 -11.65 1.88
CA VAL A 206 1.40 -11.66 1.55
C VAL A 206 1.02 -10.31 0.97
N GLY A 207 0.54 -10.33 -0.26
CA GLY A 207 0.05 -9.17 -0.99
C GLY A 207 -1.44 -9.24 -1.26
N THR A 208 -2.01 -8.11 -1.70
CA THR A 208 -3.32 -8.15 -2.37
C THR A 208 -3.19 -8.41 -3.87
N ASP A 209 -4.30 -8.68 -4.55
CA ASP A 209 -4.38 -8.81 -6.02
C ASP A 209 -4.42 -7.46 -6.77
N SER A 210 -4.07 -6.33 -6.11
CA SER A 210 -3.98 -5.01 -6.77
C SER A 210 -2.99 -4.97 -7.95
N ILE A 211 -1.97 -5.84 -7.90
CA ILE A 211 -1.02 -6.12 -8.97
C ILE A 211 -0.96 -7.65 -9.10
N PRO A 212 -1.10 -8.21 -10.32
CA PRO A 212 -0.97 -9.64 -10.52
C PRO A 212 0.39 -10.15 -10.01
N SER A 213 0.35 -11.03 -9.00
CA SER A 213 1.54 -11.61 -8.38
C SER A 213 1.15 -12.90 -7.65
N HIS A 214 2.06 -13.87 -7.55
CA HIS A 214 1.82 -15.11 -6.78
C HIS A 214 1.79 -14.87 -5.27
N VAL A 215 2.31 -13.74 -4.78
CA VAL A 215 2.11 -13.32 -3.38
C VAL A 215 0.75 -12.66 -3.16
N GLY A 216 0.00 -12.34 -4.23
CA GLY A 216 -1.32 -11.71 -4.19
C GLY A 216 -2.42 -12.67 -3.69
N LYS A 217 -2.38 -13.02 -2.40
CA LYS A 217 -3.25 -14.02 -1.78
C LYS A 217 -4.57 -13.45 -1.25
N VAL A 218 -4.67 -12.13 -1.14
CA VAL A 218 -5.85 -11.43 -0.62
C VAL A 218 -6.55 -10.67 -1.74
N SER A 219 -7.80 -11.05 -2.04
CA SER A 219 -8.53 -10.37 -3.11
C SER A 219 -9.14 -9.05 -2.65
N LEU A 220 -8.97 -8.00 -3.47
CA LEU A 220 -9.63 -6.71 -3.32
C LEU A 220 -11.04 -6.68 -3.89
N ALA A 221 -11.45 -7.72 -4.65
CA ALA A 221 -12.73 -7.74 -5.33
C ALA A 221 -13.93 -7.48 -4.39
N PRO A 222 -14.04 -8.09 -3.18
CA PRO A 222 -15.14 -7.80 -2.27
C PRO A 222 -15.17 -6.33 -1.83
N LEU A 223 -14.01 -5.79 -1.43
CA LEU A 223 -13.86 -4.41 -0.98
C LEU A 223 -14.24 -3.39 -2.06
N ILE A 224 -13.80 -3.64 -3.30
CA ILE A 224 -14.13 -2.79 -4.44
C ILE A 224 -15.62 -2.92 -4.81
N ALA A 225 -16.16 -4.14 -4.81
CA ALA A 225 -17.57 -4.38 -5.14
C ALA A 225 -18.51 -3.67 -4.15
N ASP A 226 -18.21 -3.74 -2.86
CA ASP A 226 -19.01 -3.04 -1.83
C ASP A 226 -18.89 -1.52 -1.97
N ALA A 227 -17.71 -1.02 -2.34
CA ALA A 227 -17.52 0.39 -2.60
C ALA A 227 -18.31 0.90 -3.82
N LEU A 228 -18.45 0.09 -4.87
CA LEU A 228 -19.23 0.40 -6.06
C LEU A 228 -20.74 0.37 -5.79
N LYS A 229 -21.25 -0.65 -5.09
CA LYS A 229 -22.67 -0.72 -4.71
C LYS A 229 -23.11 0.48 -3.86
N ALA A 230 -22.24 0.92 -2.94
CA ALA A 230 -22.51 2.09 -2.13
C ALA A 230 -22.59 3.41 -2.94
N GLN A 231 -21.96 3.48 -4.12
CA GLN A 231 -22.07 4.64 -5.01
C GLN A 231 -23.36 4.66 -5.84
N GLU A 232 -23.95 3.50 -6.12
CA GLU A 232 -25.21 3.41 -6.88
C GLU A 232 -26.45 3.74 -6.02
N SER A 233 -26.32 3.63 -4.70
CA SER A 233 -27.40 3.81 -3.75
C SER A 233 -27.59 5.26 -3.26
N GLY A 234 -26.76 6.21 -3.73
CA GLY A 234 -26.79 7.63 -3.33
C GLY A 234 -26.68 8.57 -4.52
#